data_AF-A0AAU3LBX7-F1
#
_entry.id   AF-A0AAU3LBX7-F1
#
_cell.length_a   1.000
_cell.length_b   1.000
_cell.length_c   1.000
_cell.angle_alpha   90.00
_cell.angle_beta   90.00
_cell.angle_gamma   90.00
#
_symmetry.space_group_name_H-M   'P 1'
#
loop_
_entity.id
_entity.type
_entity.pdbx_description
1 polymer ?
#
loop_
_entity_poly.entity_id
_entity_poly.type
_entity_poly.pdbx_seq_one_letter_code
_entity_poly.pdbx_strand_id
1 'polypeptide(L)' 'MSARRADVGDIVEDAEGRQAIVTDIRQNATWVLRPRQGPTTAQWDTAEPDSLRVVKSRASRLGEEHDLW' A
#
# COMPACT_ATOMS: atom_id res chain seq x y z
N MET A 1 -16.41 6.74 -11.46
CA MET A 1 -15.02 6.32 -11.76
C MET A 1 -14.59 5.39 -10.65
N SER A 2 -14.27 4.12 -10.94
CA SER A 2 -13.68 3.23 -9.95
C SER A 2 -12.24 3.68 -9.69
N ALA A 3 -11.90 4.04 -8.46
CA ALA A 3 -10.50 4.26 -8.10
C ALA A 3 -9.72 2.95 -8.36
N ARG A 4 -8.48 3.08 -8.83
CA ARG A 4 -7.60 1.92 -9.01
C ARG A 4 -7.46 1.21 -7.65
N ARG A 5 -7.75 -0.09 -7.59
CA ARG A 5 -7.48 -0.89 -6.40
C ARG A 5 -5.97 -0.99 -6.16
N ALA A 6 -5.59 -0.88 -4.90
CA ALA A 6 -4.22 -1.02 -4.47
C ALA A 6 -3.71 -2.45 -4.70
N ASP A 7 -2.46 -2.59 -5.12
CA ASP A 7 -1.81 -3.87 -5.36
C ASP A 7 -0.57 -4.05 -4.47
N VAL A 8 -0.07 -5.29 -4.35
CA VAL A 8 1.09 -5.61 -3.52
C VAL A 8 2.31 -4.79 -3.92
N GLY A 9 2.89 -4.11 -2.94
CA GLY A 9 4.04 -3.23 -3.07
C GLY A 9 3.71 -1.77 -3.40
N ASP A 10 2.44 -1.44 -3.64
CA ASP A 10 1.97 -0.06 -3.75
C ASP A 10 2.05 0.64 -2.39
N ILE A 11 2.32 1.94 -2.43
CA ILE A 11 2.14 2.84 -1.27
C ILE A 11 0.73 3.40 -1.35
N VAL A 12 -0.02 3.20 -0.27
CA VAL A 12 -1.38 3.67 -0.09
C VAL A 12 -1.45 4.65 1.07
N GLU A 13 -2.50 5.46 1.06
CA GLU A 13 -2.95 6.26 2.20
C GLU A 13 -4.33 5.75 2.61
N ASP A 14 -4.51 5.50 3.90
CA ASP A 14 -5.80 5.08 4.47
C ASP A 14 -6.71 6.29 4.77
N ALA A 15 -7.93 6.01 5.22
CA ALA A 15 -8.91 7.03 5.57
C ALA A 15 -8.49 7.97 6.72
N GLU A 16 -7.51 7.56 7.54
CA GLU A 16 -6.93 8.36 8.62
C GLU A 16 -5.73 9.22 8.13
N GLY A 17 -5.39 9.15 6.83
CA GLY A 17 -4.26 9.86 6.25
C GLY A 17 -2.91 9.19 6.50
N ARG A 18 -2.88 7.94 6.97
CA ARG A 18 -1.63 7.22 7.26
C ARG A 18 -1.12 6.53 6.01
N GLN A 19 0.17 6.70 5.71
CA GLN A 19 0.82 6.02 4.59
C GLN A 19 1.32 4.63 4.96
N ALA A 20 0.95 3.65 4.14
CA ALA A 20 1.34 2.26 4.30
C ALA A 20 1.76 1.65 2.96
N ILE A 21 2.48 0.54 3.04
CA ILE A 21 2.81 -0.32 1.90
C ILE A 21 1.88 -1.52 1.97
N VAL A 22 1.24 -1.86 0.85
CA VAL A 22 0.53 -3.13 0.72
C VAL A 22 1.55 -4.25 0.68
N THR A 23 1.53 -5.15 1.65
CA THR A 23 2.47 -6.27 1.71
C THR A 23 1.86 -7.57 1.20
N ASP A 24 0.55 -7.73 1.30
CA ASP A 24 -0.17 -8.91 0.85
C ASP A 24 -1.65 -8.60 0.58
N ILE A 25 -2.30 -9.43 -0.23
CA ILE A 25 -3.75 -9.40 -0.47
C ILE A 25 -4.27 -10.82 -0.31
N ARG A 26 -5.01 -11.05 0.77
CA ARG A 26 -5.57 -12.37 1.11
C ARG A 26 -6.75 -12.73 0.20
N GLN A 27 -7.03 -14.03 0.09
CA GLN A 27 -8.09 -14.59 -0.77
C GLN A 27 -9.49 -13.99 -0.52
N ASN A 28 -9.76 -13.53 0.70
CA ASN A 28 -11.01 -12.87 1.09
C ASN A 28 -11.03 -11.36 0.76
N ALA A 29 -10.17 -10.89 -0.15
CA ALA A 29 -9.99 -9.48 -0.46
C ALA A 29 -9.70 -8.64 0.81
N THR A 30 -8.75 -9.11 1.62
CA THR A 30 -8.22 -8.35 2.76
C THR A 30 -6.80 -7.94 2.45
N TRP A 31 -6.54 -6.63 2.51
CA TRP A 31 -5.21 -6.05 2.29
C TRP A 31 -4.46 -6.05 3.61
N VAL A 32 -3.23 -6.56 3.58
CA VAL A 32 -2.29 -6.48 4.70
C VAL A 32 -1.39 -5.30 4.47
N LEU A 33 -1.34 -4.40 5.44
CA LEU A 33 -0.65 -3.13 5.38
C LEU A 33 0.47 -3.09 6.40
N ARG A 34 1.61 -2.53 5.98
CA ARG A 34 2.73 -2.20 6.86
C ARG A 34 2.97 -0.70 6.79
N PRO A 35 3.19 0.00 7.92
CA PRO A 35 3.42 1.43 7.89
C PRO A 35 4.70 1.72 7.09
N ARG A 36 4.65 2.80 6.31
CA ARG A 36 5.80 3.22 5.50
C ARG A 36 6.98 3.67 6.37
N GLN A 37 6.67 4.28 7.52
CA GLN A 37 7.63 4.72 8.53
C GLN A 37 7.26 4.14 9.88
N GLY A 38 8.26 3.77 10.70
CA GLY A 38 8.04 3.15 12.01
C GLY A 38 8.36 1.65 12.04
N PRO A 39 7.89 0.92 13.07
CA PRO A 39 8.26 -0.47 13.27
C PRO A 39 7.82 -1.36 12.12
N THR A 40 8.75 -2.13 11.55
CA THR A 40 8.45 -3.07 10.46
C THR A 40 7.56 -4.25 10.89
N THR A 41 7.46 -4.48 12.20
CA THR A 41 6.60 -5.47 12.84
C THR A 41 5.16 -4.99 13.02
N ALA A 42 4.89 -3.68 12.93
CA ALA A 42 3.54 -3.17 12.97
C ALA A 42 2.87 -3.49 11.62
N GLN A 43 1.75 -4.21 11.67
CA GLN A 43 0.94 -4.53 10.51
C GLN A 43 -0.54 -4.50 10.90
N TRP A 44 -1.39 -4.17 9.94
CA TRP A 44 -2.84 -4.24 10.12
C TRP A 44 -3.53 -4.65 8.83
N ASP A 45 -4.74 -5.17 8.99
CA ASP A 45 -5.57 -5.69 7.90
C ASP A 45 -6.68 -4.68 7.59
N THR A 46 -7.08 -4.57 6.32
CA THR A 46 -8.31 -3.87 5.92
C THR A 46 -9.10 -4.68 4.90
N ALA A 47 -10.41 -4.78 5.13
CA ALA A 47 -11.38 -5.36 4.21
C ALA A 47 -12.11 -4.29 3.37
N GLU A 48 -11.67 -3.02 3.47
CA GLU A 48 -12.26 -1.88 2.78
C GLU A 48 -11.27 -1.32 1.75
N PRO A 49 -11.02 -2.03 0.62
CA PRO A 49 -10.02 -1.61 -0.37
C PRO A 49 -10.31 -0.24 -0.99
N ASP A 50 -11.59 0.13 -1.07
CA ASP A 50 -12.00 1.40 -1.67
C ASP A 50 -11.69 2.60 -0.76
N SER A 51 -11.35 2.35 0.52
CA SER A 51 -10.81 3.37 1.43
C SER A 51 -9.31 3.63 1.23
N LEU A 52 -8.61 2.76 0.48
CA LEU A 52 -7.17 2.90 0.23
C LEU A 52 -6.92 3.71 -1.03
N ARG A 53 -6.30 4.88 -0.86
CA ARG A 53 -5.86 5.71 -1.97
C ARG A 53 -4.44 5.35 -2.37
N VAL A 54 -4.24 4.83 -3.58
CA VAL A 54 -2.89 4.59 -4.11
C VAL A 54 -2.15 5.92 -4.29
N VAL A 55 -1.12 6.15 -3.48
CA VAL A 55 -0.26 7.34 -3.55
C VAL A 55 0.87 7.12 -4.54
N LYS A 56 1.45 5.91 -4.55
CA LYS A 56 2.55 5.57 -5.44
C LYS A 56 2.52 4.09 -5.79
N SER A 57 2.63 3.79 -7.08
CA SER A 57 2.68 2.40 -7.55
C SER A 57 4.02 1.73 -7.23
N ARG A 58 4.03 0.40 -7.12
CA ARG A 58 5.26 -0.41 -7.02
C ARG A 58 6.24 -0.10 -8.15
N ALA A 59 5.75 0.00 -9.39
CA ALA A 59 6.59 0.24 -10.57
C ALA A 59 7.30 1.61 -10.48
N SER A 60 6.57 2.65 -10.09
CA SER A 60 7.14 3.99 -9.86
C SER A 60 8.16 4.00 -8.72
N ARG A 61 7.95 3.19 -7.68
CA ARG A 61 8.88 3.09 -6.55
C ARG A 61 10.20 2.43 -6.93
N LEU A 62 10.17 1.37 -7.74
CA LEU A 62 11.38 0.68 -8.19
C LEU A 62 12.15 1.47 -9.25
N GLY A 63 11.46 2.24 -10.09
CA GLY A 63 12.12 3.12 -11.07
C GLY A 63 12.99 4.18 -10.42
N GLU A 64 12.52 4.83 -9.35
CA GLU A 64 13.32 5.83 -8.61
C GLU A 64 14.49 5.22 -7.83
N GLU A 65 14.40 3.96 -7.41
CA GLU A 65 15.49 3.26 -6.72
C GLU A 65 16.61 2.86 -7.70
N HIS A 66 16.26 2.66 -8.97
CA HIS A 66 17.19 2.28 -10.03
C HIS A 66 17.97 3.47 -10.62
N ASP A 67 17.46 4.70 -10.51
CA ASP A 67 18.16 5.94 -10.91
C ASP A 67 19.19 6.42 -9.86
N LEU A 68 19.32 5.72 -8.73
CA LEU A 68 20.26 6.02 -7.64
C LEU A 68 21.52 5.13 -7.67
N TRP A 69 21.71 4.33 -8.72
CA TRP A 69 22.87 3.45 -8.93
C TRP A 69 23.55 3.70 -10.26
#